data_AF-A0A3N5R703-F1
#
_entry.id   AF-A0A3N5R703-F1
#
_cell.length_a   1.000
_cell.length_b   1.000
_cell.length_c   1.000
_cell.angle_alpha   90.00
_cell.angle_beta   90.00
_cell.angle_gamma   90.00
#
_symmetry.space_group_name_H-M   'P 1'
#
loop_
_entity.id
_entity.type
_entity.pdbx_description
1 polymer ?
#
loop_
_entity_poly.entity_id
_entity_poly.type
_entity_poly.pdbx_seq_one_letter_code
_entity_poly.pdbx_strand_id
1 'polypeptide(L)'
;MGSAPFKKCINPSCNLTYEINNSTLVCKCGSFLDIIYQYNYSRELVHVFYQRRNHGGNIYNESGVWRFRELINFAHLDTEDLEKCSRVLVSLDGSEGRQSKPYKMKKVSEYALVDNDSLLLQPEGYNPSGSFKDNGMSTAVTHAKMINMNRIICASTGNTSASAAMYAANENIECEVFVPKGEIAPGKLGQA
;
A
#
# COMPACT_ATOMS: atom_id res chain seq x y z
N MET A 1 -9.24 -18.84 11.23
CA MET A 1 -8.97 -17.39 11.14
C MET A 1 -8.66 -16.89 12.54
N GLY A 2 -7.60 -16.08 12.71
CA GLY A 2 -7.31 -15.45 13.99
C GLY A 2 -8.32 -14.33 14.31
N SER A 3 -8.13 -13.64 15.43
CA SER A 3 -8.98 -12.49 15.79
C SER A 3 -8.89 -11.37 14.76
N ALA A 4 -9.95 -10.57 14.68
CA ALA A 4 -9.98 -9.41 13.81
C ALA A 4 -8.81 -8.46 14.11
N PRO A 5 -8.14 -7.88 13.08
CA PRO A 5 -7.12 -6.89 13.31
C PRO A 5 -7.70 -5.66 14.01
N PHE A 6 -6.84 -4.93 14.71
CA PHE A 6 -7.22 -3.70 15.41
C PHE A 6 -6.07 -2.69 15.37
N LYS A 7 -6.39 -1.43 15.62
CA LYS A 7 -5.39 -0.37 15.74
C LYS A 7 -4.89 -0.31 17.18
N LYS A 8 -3.59 -0.15 17.39
CA LYS A 8 -2.97 -0.02 18.71
C LYS A 8 -2.11 1.22 18.77
N CYS A 9 -2.19 1.94 19.88
CA CYS A 9 -1.30 3.06 20.15
C CYS A 9 0.17 2.61 20.13
N ILE A 10 1.02 3.33 19.37
CA ILE A 10 2.45 3.04 19.31
C ILE A 10 3.19 3.42 20.59
N ASN A 11 2.60 4.25 21.46
CA ASN A 11 3.17 4.56 22.75
C ASN A 11 2.98 3.36 23.70
N PRO A 12 4.08 2.68 24.13
CA PRO A 12 4.00 1.48 24.94
C PRO A 12 3.29 1.69 26.29
N SER A 13 3.36 2.90 26.86
CA SER A 13 2.72 3.24 28.13
C SER A 13 1.22 3.48 28.01
N CYS A 14 0.71 3.78 26.82
CA CYS A 14 -0.71 4.08 26.60
C CYS A 14 -1.54 2.81 26.37
N ASN A 15 -1.04 1.89 25.53
CA ASN A 15 -1.63 0.58 25.23
C ASN A 15 -3.13 0.59 24.79
N LEU A 16 -3.70 1.75 24.47
CA LEU A 16 -5.07 1.88 23.96
C LEU A 16 -5.20 1.19 22.59
N THR A 17 -6.36 0.59 22.37
CA THR A 17 -6.75 -0.07 21.12
C THR A 17 -8.01 0.55 20.55
N TYR A 18 -8.16 0.44 19.23
CA TYR A 18 -9.30 0.97 18.47
C TYR A 18 -9.67 -0.03 17.38
N GLU A 19 -10.94 -0.05 16.99
CA GLU A 19 -11.38 -0.86 15.85
C GLU A 19 -10.77 -0.36 14.53
N ILE A 20 -10.65 -1.25 13.53
CA ILE A 20 -10.13 -0.89 12.20
C ILE A 20 -11.10 0.01 11.44
N ASN A 21 -12.40 -0.29 11.53
CA ASN A 21 -13.53 0.27 10.78
C ASN A 21 -13.89 1.75 11.08
N ASN A 22 -12.92 2.58 11.48
CA ASN A 22 -13.14 4.01 11.75
C ASN A 22 -11.99 4.85 11.18
N SER A 23 -12.14 6.17 11.20
CA SER A 23 -11.15 7.15 10.73
C SER A 23 -10.12 7.58 11.79
N THR A 24 -10.09 6.95 12.97
CA THR A 24 -9.13 7.31 14.02
C THR A 24 -7.71 6.93 13.58
N LEU A 25 -6.83 7.91 13.45
CA LEU A 25 -5.41 7.72 13.11
C LEU A 25 -4.47 8.12 14.25
N VAL A 26 -4.94 8.95 15.16
CA VAL A 26 -4.19 9.47 16.31
C VAL A 26 -4.88 9.02 17.60
N CYS A 27 -4.10 8.44 18.50
CA CYS A 27 -4.53 8.01 19.82
C CYS A 27 -4.92 9.23 20.68
N LYS A 28 -5.74 9.00 21.71
CA LYS A 28 -6.08 10.03 22.71
C LYS A 28 -4.85 10.64 23.41
N CYS A 29 -3.73 9.92 23.48
CA CYS A 29 -2.48 10.42 24.04
C CYS A 29 -1.62 11.23 23.04
N GLY A 30 -2.09 11.45 21.80
CA GLY A 30 -1.39 12.19 20.75
C GLY A 30 -0.43 11.35 19.91
N SER A 31 -0.18 10.09 20.26
CA SER A 31 0.66 9.18 19.44
C SER A 31 -0.12 8.56 18.28
N PHE A 32 0.58 8.14 17.23
CA PHE A 32 -0.05 7.42 16.12
C PHE A 32 -0.52 6.02 16.52
N LEU A 33 -1.33 5.43 15.64
CA LEU A 33 -1.80 4.05 15.76
C LEU A 33 -1.10 3.16 14.73
N ASP A 34 -0.76 1.94 15.12
CA ASP A 34 -0.28 0.87 14.25
C ASP A 34 -1.37 -0.21 14.10
N ILE A 35 -1.33 -0.98 13.01
CA ILE A 35 -2.28 -2.06 12.74
C ILE A 35 -1.71 -3.37 13.28
N ILE A 36 -2.41 -3.97 14.23
CA ILE A 36 -2.00 -5.23 14.85
C ILE A 36 -2.78 -6.39 14.24
N TYR A 37 -2.03 -7.32 13.64
CA TYR A 37 -2.54 -8.57 13.11
C TYR A 37 -2.30 -9.70 14.13
N GLN A 38 -3.37 -10.34 14.60
CA GLN A 38 -3.30 -11.47 15.53
C GLN A 38 -3.48 -12.79 14.78
N TYR A 39 -2.66 -12.99 13.74
CA TYR A 39 -2.70 -14.17 12.91
C TYR A 39 -1.47 -15.04 13.16
N ASN A 40 -1.69 -16.35 13.27
CA ASN A 40 -0.64 -17.33 13.21
C ASN A 40 -0.39 -17.66 11.75
N TYR A 41 0.66 -17.07 11.18
CA TYR A 41 1.05 -17.33 9.80
C TYR A 41 1.79 -18.66 9.70
N SER A 42 1.46 -19.42 8.66
CA SER A 42 2.20 -20.64 8.34
C SER A 42 3.16 -20.44 7.18
N ARG A 43 4.22 -21.24 7.13
CA ARG A 43 5.17 -21.23 6.00
C ARG A 43 4.54 -21.66 4.68
N GLU A 44 3.39 -22.33 4.69
CA GLU A 44 2.65 -22.65 3.46
C GLU A 44 2.26 -21.40 2.67
N LEU A 45 2.11 -20.23 3.33
CA LEU A 45 1.84 -18.97 2.64
C LEU A 45 2.92 -18.61 1.62
N VAL A 46 4.18 -19.02 1.86
CA VAL A 46 5.25 -18.84 0.87
C VAL A 46 4.88 -19.54 -0.43
N HIS A 47 4.37 -20.77 -0.36
CA HIS A 47 3.93 -21.52 -1.54
C HIS A 47 2.75 -20.84 -2.23
N VAL A 48 1.76 -20.38 -1.47
CA VAL A 48 0.60 -19.63 -2.00
C VAL A 48 1.06 -18.38 -2.76
N PHE A 49 1.97 -17.58 -2.18
CA PHE A 49 2.49 -16.38 -2.83
C PHE A 49 3.30 -16.68 -4.09
N TYR A 50 4.05 -17.78 -4.11
CA TYR A 50 4.75 -18.24 -5.30
C TYR A 50 3.78 -18.64 -6.42
N GLN A 51 2.72 -19.40 -6.10
CA GLN A 51 1.71 -19.81 -7.08
C GLN A 51 1.01 -18.59 -7.72
N ARG A 52 0.68 -17.58 -6.92
CA ARG A 52 0.05 -16.33 -7.38
C ARG A 52 0.89 -15.50 -8.36
N ARG A 53 2.20 -15.80 -8.52
CA ARG A 53 3.00 -15.19 -9.61
C ARG A 53 2.44 -15.56 -10.99
N ASN A 54 1.84 -16.73 -11.12
CA ASN A 54 0.96 -17.02 -12.24
C ASN A 54 -0.44 -16.50 -11.90
N HIS A 55 -0.68 -15.23 -12.17
CA HIS A 55 -1.86 -14.52 -11.68
C HIS A 55 -3.18 -15.03 -12.29
N GLY A 56 -3.15 -15.74 -13.42
CA GLY A 56 -4.34 -16.35 -14.02
C GLY A 56 -5.44 -15.35 -14.40
N GLY A 57 -5.06 -14.10 -14.69
CA GLY A 57 -6.01 -13.01 -14.96
C GLY A 57 -6.60 -12.34 -13.72
N ASN A 58 -6.20 -12.74 -12.51
CA ASN A 58 -6.63 -12.09 -11.27
C ASN A 58 -5.70 -10.93 -10.91
N ILE A 59 -6.23 -9.70 -10.93
CA ILE A 59 -5.49 -8.46 -10.65
C ILE A 59 -4.86 -8.45 -9.24
N TYR A 60 -5.50 -9.08 -8.25
CA TYR A 60 -5.00 -9.13 -6.87
C TYR A 60 -3.87 -10.14 -6.68
N ASN A 61 -3.76 -11.12 -7.57
CA ASN A 61 -2.58 -12.00 -7.63
C ASN A 61 -1.43 -11.32 -8.39
N GLU A 62 -1.76 -10.46 -9.36
CA GLU A 62 -0.79 -9.66 -10.10
C GLU A 62 -0.16 -8.59 -9.20
N SER A 63 -0.98 -7.89 -8.41
CA SER A 63 -0.56 -6.85 -7.46
C SER A 63 0.55 -7.33 -6.54
N GLY A 64 1.67 -6.59 -6.53
CA GLY A 64 2.75 -6.81 -5.58
C GLY A 64 2.40 -6.47 -4.13
N VAL A 65 1.25 -5.82 -3.90
CA VAL A 65 0.66 -5.59 -2.58
C VAL A 65 -0.30 -6.74 -2.23
N TRP A 66 -1.37 -6.89 -3.01
CA TRP A 66 -2.47 -7.81 -2.70
C TRP A 66 -2.16 -9.28 -2.95
N ARG A 67 -1.06 -9.61 -3.62
CA ARG A 67 -0.57 -11.00 -3.68
C ARG A 67 -0.24 -11.55 -2.29
N PHE A 68 0.08 -10.66 -1.35
CA PHE A 68 0.40 -10.96 0.05
C PHE A 68 -0.75 -10.61 1.01
N ARG A 69 -1.99 -10.51 0.52
CA ARG A 69 -3.17 -10.03 1.26
C ARG A 69 -3.40 -10.69 2.61
N GLU A 70 -2.97 -11.92 2.83
CA GLU A 70 -3.02 -12.60 4.13
C GLU A 70 -2.21 -11.89 5.21
N LEU A 71 -1.03 -11.36 4.84
CA LEU A 71 -0.13 -10.67 5.78
C LEU A 71 -0.63 -9.27 6.13
N ILE A 72 -1.50 -8.69 5.29
CA ILE A 72 -2.03 -7.34 5.42
C ILE A 72 -3.55 -7.34 5.41
N ASN A 73 -4.20 -8.40 5.90
CA ASN A 73 -5.65 -8.59 5.83
C ASN A 73 -6.41 -7.75 6.88
N PHE A 74 -6.19 -6.42 6.89
CA PHE A 74 -6.87 -5.51 7.81
C PHE A 74 -8.38 -5.44 7.54
N ALA A 75 -8.78 -5.83 6.32
CA ALA A 75 -10.17 -6.00 5.92
C ALA A 75 -10.85 -7.26 6.50
N HIS A 76 -10.07 -8.14 7.14
CA HIS A 76 -10.54 -9.39 7.74
C HIS A 76 -11.41 -10.23 6.79
N LEU A 77 -10.96 -10.36 5.55
CA LEU A 77 -11.66 -11.08 4.49
C LEU A 77 -11.24 -12.54 4.44
N ASP A 78 -12.07 -13.37 3.82
CA ASP A 78 -11.58 -14.61 3.21
C ASP A 78 -10.77 -14.23 1.94
N THR A 79 -9.46 -14.48 1.97
CA THR A 79 -8.53 -14.04 0.93
C THR A 79 -8.58 -14.88 -0.34
N GLU A 80 -9.28 -16.01 -0.32
CA GLU A 80 -9.56 -16.83 -1.50
C GLU A 80 -10.94 -16.52 -2.13
N ASP A 81 -11.80 -15.78 -1.40
CA ASP A 81 -13.06 -15.28 -1.95
C ASP A 81 -12.79 -14.04 -2.81
N LEU A 82 -12.59 -14.29 -4.10
CA LEU A 82 -12.24 -13.24 -5.08
C LEU A 82 -13.35 -12.22 -5.28
N GLU A 83 -14.61 -12.61 -5.09
CA GLU A 83 -15.77 -11.73 -5.16
C GLU A 83 -15.83 -10.76 -3.98
N LYS A 84 -15.44 -11.20 -2.78
CA LYS A 84 -15.28 -10.29 -1.65
C LYS A 84 -14.04 -9.42 -1.79
N CYS A 85 -12.95 -9.99 -2.27
CA CYS A 85 -11.73 -9.22 -2.56
C CYS A 85 -12.03 -8.10 -3.56
N SER A 86 -12.77 -8.38 -4.63
CA SER A 86 -13.07 -7.38 -5.67
C SER A 86 -13.93 -6.21 -5.17
N ARG A 87 -14.80 -6.46 -4.20
CA ARG A 87 -15.65 -5.42 -3.59
C ARG A 87 -14.88 -4.51 -2.65
N VAL A 88 -13.81 -4.99 -2.03
CA VAL A 88 -13.13 -4.29 -0.94
C VAL A 88 -11.75 -3.79 -1.36
N LEU A 89 -10.91 -4.65 -1.93
CA LEU A 89 -9.51 -4.35 -2.24
C LEU A 89 -9.39 -3.45 -3.47
N VAL A 90 -8.59 -2.40 -3.33
CA VAL A 90 -8.37 -1.39 -4.36
C VAL A 90 -7.04 -1.67 -5.06
N SER A 91 -7.07 -1.85 -6.36
CA SER A 91 -5.90 -1.95 -7.23
C SER A 91 -6.28 -1.35 -8.57
N LEU A 92 -5.34 -0.64 -9.21
CA LEU A 92 -5.63 0.03 -10.48
C LEU A 92 -5.67 -0.97 -11.61
N ASP A 93 -4.54 -1.64 -11.83
CA ASP A 93 -4.33 -2.63 -12.89
C ASP A 93 -3.54 -3.85 -12.37
N GLY A 94 -3.36 -3.97 -11.05
CA GLY A 94 -2.53 -5.00 -10.44
C GLY A 94 -1.03 -4.79 -10.61
N SER A 95 -0.57 -3.64 -11.13
CA SER A 95 0.86 -3.45 -11.39
C SER A 95 1.62 -2.84 -10.21
N GLU A 96 0.95 -2.27 -9.21
CA GLU A 96 1.61 -1.71 -8.03
C GLU A 96 2.39 -2.78 -7.27
N GLY A 97 3.63 -2.47 -6.91
CA GLY A 97 4.58 -3.37 -6.25
C GLY A 97 5.04 -4.57 -7.09
N ARG A 98 4.53 -4.74 -8.33
CA ARG A 98 4.88 -5.88 -9.18
C ARG A 98 6.11 -5.61 -10.04
N GLN A 99 6.19 -4.41 -10.62
CA GLN A 99 7.19 -4.08 -11.64
C GLN A 99 8.60 -3.88 -11.07
N SER A 100 8.73 -3.84 -9.75
CA SER A 100 10.00 -3.67 -9.05
C SER A 100 10.72 -5.01 -8.87
N LYS A 101 11.16 -5.65 -9.96
CA LYS A 101 12.11 -6.76 -9.84
C LYS A 101 13.51 -6.17 -9.55
N PRO A 102 14.19 -6.55 -8.46
CA PRO A 102 15.52 -6.04 -8.20
C PRO A 102 16.51 -6.51 -9.28
N TYR A 103 17.43 -5.64 -9.68
CA TYR A 103 18.47 -5.95 -10.65
C TYR A 103 19.84 -5.41 -10.24
N LYS A 104 20.89 -6.06 -10.74
CA LYS A 104 22.28 -5.72 -10.39
C LYS A 104 22.73 -4.48 -11.15
N MET A 105 23.48 -3.62 -10.45
CA MET A 105 24.05 -2.40 -11.02
C MET A 105 25.58 -2.48 -11.11
N LYS A 106 26.09 -3.24 -12.08
CA LYS A 106 27.53 -3.56 -12.20
C LYS A 106 28.46 -2.34 -12.14
N LYS A 107 28.19 -1.32 -12.96
CA LYS A 107 29.01 -0.09 -12.96
C LYS A 107 28.96 0.66 -11.63
N VAL A 108 27.82 0.65 -10.95
CA VAL A 108 27.66 1.31 -9.64
C VAL A 108 28.37 0.51 -8.56
N SER A 109 28.27 -0.82 -8.55
CA SER A 109 28.98 -1.66 -7.59
C SER A 109 30.49 -1.52 -7.73
N GLU A 110 31.01 -1.48 -8.97
CA GLU A 110 32.42 -1.23 -9.26
C GLU A 110 32.87 0.15 -8.77
N TYR A 111 32.09 1.20 -9.07
CA TYR A 111 32.36 2.55 -8.61
C TYR A 111 32.37 2.68 -7.08
N ALA A 112 31.41 2.03 -6.41
CA ALA A 112 31.27 2.06 -4.96
C ALA A 112 32.20 1.06 -4.22
N LEU A 113 33.02 0.29 -4.94
CA LEU A 113 33.92 -0.75 -4.39
C LEU A 113 33.18 -1.79 -3.52
N VAL A 114 31.96 -2.16 -3.94
CA VAL A 114 31.16 -3.21 -3.29
C VAL A 114 31.00 -4.42 -4.19
N ASP A 115 30.85 -5.59 -3.58
CA ASP A 115 30.64 -6.83 -4.32
C ASP A 115 29.35 -6.79 -5.15
N ASN A 116 29.39 -7.29 -6.38
CA ASN A 116 28.27 -7.18 -7.31
C ASN A 116 27.06 -8.04 -6.91
N ASP A 117 27.26 -9.13 -6.17
CA ASP A 117 26.19 -9.95 -5.63
C ASP A 117 25.55 -9.32 -4.39
N SER A 118 26.25 -8.38 -3.74
CA SER A 118 25.77 -7.66 -2.55
C SER A 118 24.96 -6.39 -2.84
N LEU A 119 24.89 -5.92 -4.09
CA LEU A 119 24.18 -4.69 -4.47
C LEU A 119 23.08 -4.94 -5.52
N LEU A 120 21.82 -4.71 -5.13
CA LEU A 120 20.66 -4.75 -6.00
C LEU A 120 19.93 -3.41 -5.98
N LEU A 121 19.48 -2.96 -7.15
CA LEU A 121 18.58 -1.82 -7.29
C LEU A 121 17.16 -2.32 -7.44
N GLN A 122 16.27 -1.83 -6.56
CA GLN A 122 14.83 -2.09 -6.59
C GLN A 122 14.11 -0.87 -7.19
N PRO A 123 13.70 -0.90 -8.47
CA PRO A 123 13.08 0.25 -9.12
C PRO A 123 11.60 0.39 -8.73
N GLU A 124 11.29 1.15 -7.69
CA GLU A 124 9.88 1.43 -7.32
C GLU A 124 9.24 2.57 -8.15
N GLY A 125 9.98 3.11 -9.13
CA GLY A 125 9.47 4.12 -10.07
C GLY A 125 8.64 3.55 -11.22
N TYR A 126 8.50 2.23 -11.31
CA TYR A 126 7.71 1.56 -12.35
C TYR A 126 6.26 1.27 -11.95
N ASN A 127 5.85 1.69 -10.75
CA ASN A 127 4.45 1.65 -10.35
C ASN A 127 3.62 2.67 -11.16
N PRO A 128 2.28 2.55 -11.22
CA PRO A 128 1.41 3.40 -12.05
C PRO A 128 1.63 4.92 -11.94
N SER A 129 1.82 5.47 -10.74
CA SER A 129 2.10 6.91 -10.54
C SER A 129 3.54 7.29 -10.87
N GLY A 130 4.38 6.32 -11.16
CA GLY A 130 5.83 6.48 -11.23
C GLY A 130 6.52 6.46 -9.86
N SER A 131 5.89 5.89 -8.82
CA SER A 131 6.48 5.91 -7.47
C SER A 131 6.06 4.79 -6.54
N PHE A 132 6.87 4.54 -5.49
CA PHE A 132 6.55 3.57 -4.43
C PHE A 132 5.30 3.91 -3.60
N LYS A 133 4.76 5.13 -3.74
CA LYS A 133 3.60 5.57 -2.94
C LYS A 133 2.35 4.77 -3.27
N ASP A 134 2.26 4.22 -4.47
CA ASP A 134 1.15 3.38 -4.93
C ASP A 134 0.95 2.16 -4.02
N ASN A 135 2.05 1.57 -3.53
CA ASN A 135 1.98 0.39 -2.66
C ASN A 135 1.18 0.68 -1.38
N GLY A 136 1.38 1.86 -0.78
CA GLY A 136 0.65 2.30 0.40
C GLY A 136 -0.71 2.93 0.07
N MET A 137 -0.83 3.60 -1.07
CA MET A 137 -2.09 4.24 -1.47
C MET A 137 -3.17 3.20 -1.78
N SER A 138 -2.77 2.08 -2.38
CA SER A 138 -3.61 0.90 -2.58
C SER A 138 -4.29 0.44 -1.27
N THR A 139 -3.54 0.33 -0.18
CA THR A 139 -4.09 -0.06 1.13
C THR A 139 -4.85 1.07 1.82
N ALA A 140 -4.38 2.31 1.71
CA ALA A 140 -5.04 3.47 2.31
C ALA A 140 -6.42 3.73 1.70
N VAL A 141 -6.55 3.67 0.38
CA VAL A 141 -7.84 3.87 -0.32
C VAL A 141 -8.76 2.67 -0.11
N THR A 142 -8.22 1.44 -0.02
CA THR A 142 -8.99 0.27 0.44
C THR A 142 -9.62 0.51 1.81
N HIS A 143 -8.84 1.03 2.76
CA HIS A 143 -9.36 1.36 4.09
C HIS A 143 -10.40 2.49 4.06
N ALA A 144 -10.15 3.55 3.28
CA ALA A 144 -11.08 4.65 3.08
C ALA A 144 -12.44 4.16 2.53
N LYS A 145 -12.41 3.28 1.53
CA LYS A 145 -13.59 2.61 0.97
C LYS A 145 -14.32 1.78 2.01
N MET A 146 -13.61 0.98 2.80
CA MET A 146 -14.21 0.15 3.85
C MET A 146 -14.99 0.97 4.90
N ILE A 147 -14.54 2.16 5.23
CA ILE A 147 -15.18 3.04 6.22
C ILE A 147 -16.12 4.07 5.57
N ASN A 148 -16.45 3.90 4.28
CA ASN A 148 -17.32 4.77 3.50
C ASN A 148 -16.88 6.25 3.49
N MET A 149 -15.58 6.52 3.43
CA MET A 149 -15.11 7.88 3.15
C MET A 149 -15.47 8.25 1.71
N ASN A 150 -15.98 9.46 1.54
CA ASN A 150 -16.24 10.06 0.22
C ASN A 150 -15.12 10.99 -0.24
N ARG A 151 -14.14 11.30 0.62
CA ARG A 151 -13.06 12.23 0.34
C ARG A 151 -11.75 11.82 1.02
N ILE A 152 -10.64 12.00 0.32
CA ILE A 152 -9.29 12.00 0.88
C ILE A 152 -8.64 13.37 0.65
N ILE A 153 -7.75 13.74 1.57
CA ILE A 153 -7.04 15.01 1.53
C ILE A 153 -5.54 14.74 1.61
N CYS A 154 -4.77 15.38 0.72
CA CYS A 154 -3.32 15.30 0.71
C CYS A 154 -2.71 16.70 0.75
N ALA A 155 -1.85 16.97 1.72
CA ALA A 155 -1.00 18.16 1.73
C ALA A 155 0.41 17.78 1.24
N SER A 156 0.59 17.71 -0.09
CA SER A 156 1.85 17.31 -0.71
C SER A 156 1.95 17.86 -2.13
N THR A 157 3.15 18.24 -2.56
CA THR A 157 3.46 18.72 -3.92
C THR A 157 4.05 17.62 -4.81
N GLY A 158 3.99 16.37 -4.37
CA GLY A 158 4.85 15.29 -4.86
C GLY A 158 4.12 14.00 -5.21
N ASN A 159 4.87 12.90 -5.23
CA ASN A 159 4.37 11.59 -5.66
C ASN A 159 3.17 11.10 -4.83
N THR A 160 3.05 11.54 -3.57
CA THR A 160 1.91 11.19 -2.72
C THR A 160 0.60 11.76 -3.25
N SER A 161 0.58 13.00 -3.76
CA SER A 161 -0.64 13.60 -4.29
C SER A 161 -1.07 12.97 -5.60
N ALA A 162 -0.13 12.69 -6.50
CA ALA A 162 -0.40 11.97 -7.75
C ALA A 162 -0.96 10.57 -7.50
N SER A 163 -0.34 9.82 -6.58
CA SER A 163 -0.84 8.50 -6.15
C SER A 163 -2.23 8.60 -5.52
N ALA A 164 -2.45 9.56 -4.60
CA ALA A 164 -3.74 9.78 -3.95
C ALA A 164 -4.86 10.08 -4.95
N ALA A 165 -4.64 11.04 -5.85
CA ALA A 165 -5.62 11.43 -6.86
C ALA A 165 -6.00 10.27 -7.78
N MET A 166 -5.00 9.52 -8.27
CA MET A 166 -5.21 8.38 -9.15
C MET A 166 -6.01 7.24 -8.49
N TYR A 167 -5.64 6.82 -7.27
CA TYR A 167 -6.35 5.76 -6.56
C TYR A 167 -7.74 6.19 -6.10
N ALA A 168 -7.92 7.44 -5.69
CA ALA A 168 -9.23 7.98 -5.33
C ALA A 168 -10.16 8.05 -6.53
N ALA A 169 -9.67 8.52 -7.69
CA ALA A 169 -10.44 8.56 -8.93
C ALA A 169 -10.91 7.16 -9.36
N ASN A 170 -10.06 6.12 -9.18
CA ASN A 170 -10.43 4.73 -9.48
C ASN A 170 -11.63 4.23 -8.66
N GLU A 171 -11.77 4.72 -7.42
CA GLU A 171 -12.81 4.28 -6.49
C GLU A 171 -13.97 5.28 -6.35
N ASN A 172 -14.03 6.29 -7.22
CA ASN A 172 -15.01 7.39 -7.14
C ASN A 172 -15.00 8.11 -5.78
N ILE A 173 -13.83 8.29 -5.20
CA ILE A 173 -13.59 9.06 -3.97
C ILE A 173 -13.03 10.43 -4.37
N GLU A 174 -13.54 11.51 -3.78
CA GLU A 174 -13.01 12.86 -4.02
C GLU A 174 -11.57 12.97 -3.48
N CYS A 175 -10.68 13.63 -4.21
CA CYS A 175 -9.32 13.90 -3.75
C CYS A 175 -9.03 15.40 -3.79
N GLU A 176 -8.68 15.96 -2.63
CA GLU A 176 -8.24 17.35 -2.52
C GLU A 176 -6.75 17.39 -2.22
N VAL A 177 -5.99 18.09 -3.08
CA VAL A 177 -4.56 18.27 -2.91
C VAL A 177 -4.27 19.72 -2.56
N PHE A 178 -3.75 19.94 -1.35
CA PHE A 178 -3.29 21.25 -0.89
C PHE A 178 -1.79 21.38 -1.12
N VAL A 179 -1.43 22.41 -1.88
CA VAL A 179 -0.06 22.68 -2.30
C VAL A 179 0.33 24.12 -1.94
N PRO A 180 1.55 24.36 -1.43
CA PRO A 180 2.05 25.71 -1.24
C PRO A 180 2.19 26.44 -2.58
N LYS A 181 1.77 27.70 -2.63
CA LYS A 181 1.86 28.55 -3.81
C LYS A 181 3.33 28.66 -4.28
N GLY A 182 3.63 28.22 -5.50
CA GLY A 182 4.95 28.37 -6.13
C GLY A 182 5.91 27.18 -5.99
N GLU A 183 5.55 26.14 -5.24
CA GLU A 183 6.46 25.04 -4.87
C GLU A 183 6.14 23.71 -5.59
N ILE A 184 5.79 23.75 -6.88
CA ILE A 184 5.36 22.55 -7.63
C ILE A 184 6.06 22.44 -8.98
N ALA A 185 6.65 21.25 -9.22
CA ALA A 185 7.16 20.89 -10.53
C ALA A 185 6.00 20.63 -11.51
N PRO A 186 5.97 21.23 -12.71
CA PRO A 186 4.83 21.16 -13.63
C PRO A 186 4.35 19.75 -13.97
N GLY A 187 5.28 18.81 -14.18
CA GLY A 187 4.94 17.42 -14.48
C GLY A 187 4.20 16.68 -13.35
N LYS A 188 4.36 17.14 -12.10
CA LYS A 188 3.68 16.56 -10.93
C LYS A 188 2.28 17.14 -10.72
N LEU A 189 2.08 18.39 -11.15
CA LEU A 189 0.75 18.99 -11.19
C LEU A 189 -0.13 18.35 -12.27
N GLY A 190 0.46 17.97 -13.41
CA GLY A 190 -0.29 17.31 -14.49
C GLY A 190 -0.85 15.92 -14.16
N GLN A 191 -0.39 15.30 -13.06
CA GLN A 191 -0.88 14.01 -12.57
C GLN A 191 -1.82 14.13 -11.35
N ALA A 192 -1.92 15.32 -10.76
CA ALA A 192 -2.68 15.58 -9.54
C ALA A 192 -4.08 16.12 -9.85
#